data_AF-A0A6M8VK79-F1
#
_entry.id   AF-A0A6M8VK79-F1
#
_cell.length_a   1.000
_cell.length_b   1.000
_cell.length_c   1.000
_cell.angle_alpha   90.00
_cell.angle_beta   90.00
_cell.angle_gamma   90.00
#
_symmetry.space_group_name_H-M   'P 1'
#
loop_
_entity.id
_entity.type
_entity.pdbx_description
1 polymer ?
#
loop_
_entity_poly.entity_id
_entity_poly.type
_entity_poly.pdbx_seq_one_letter_code
_entity_poly.pdbx_strand_id
1 'polypeptide(L)' 'MRLADVVRHVVRRYFDDMGETQPDNLHKLVMNEVERSLIETVLVHADGNQSRAAEMLGITRTTLRNRVRRYQLD' A
#
# COMPACT_ATOMS: atom_id res chain seq x y z
N MET A 1 -17.53 9.56 -2.54
CA MET A 1 -16.96 8.38 -3.23
C MET A 1 -16.28 7.52 -2.19
N ARG A 2 -16.55 6.20 -2.12
CA ARG A 2 -15.90 5.33 -1.12
C ARG A 2 -14.58 4.80 -1.69
N LEU A 3 -13.59 4.58 -0.81
CA LEU A 3 -12.32 3.95 -1.20
C LEU A 3 -12.54 2.61 -1.90
N ALA A 4 -13.54 1.83 -1.44
CA ALA A 4 -13.91 0.56 -2.06
C ALA A 4 -14.30 0.67 -3.55
N ASP A 5 -14.92 1.78 -3.96
CA ASP A 5 -15.33 1.98 -5.35
C ASP A 5 -14.10 2.30 -6.24
N VAL A 6 -13.12 3.06 -5.71
CA VAL A 6 -11.83 3.31 -6.37
C VAL A 6 -11.01 2.03 -6.50
N VAL A 7 -10.89 1.26 -5.41
CA VAL A 7 -10.17 -0.01 -5.40
C VAL A 7 -10.77 -0.98 -6.43
N ARG A 8 -12.11 -1.10 -6.50
CA ARG A 8 -12.77 -1.94 -7.51
C ARG A 8 -12.45 -1.50 -8.94
N HIS A 9 -12.41 -0.20 -9.19
CA HIS A 9 -12.07 0.34 -10.51
C HIS A 9 -10.63 0.01 -10.91
N VAL A 10 -9.67 0.22 -10.00
CA VAL A 10 -8.24 -0.08 -10.25
C VAL A 10 -8.02 -1.58 -10.47
N VAL A 11 -8.62 -2.45 -9.65
CA VAL A 11 -8.48 -3.90 -9.79
C VAL A 11 -9.07 -4.40 -11.11
N ARG A 12 -10.22 -3.87 -11.55
CA ARG A 12 -10.80 -4.21 -12.87
C ARG A 12 -9.86 -3.83 -14.00
N ARG A 13 -9.36 -2.60 -13.98
CA ARG A 13 -8.41 -2.12 -14.98
C ARG A 13 -7.15 -2.98 -15.03
N TYR A 14 -6.62 -3.36 -13.85
CA TYR A 14 -5.46 -4.24 -13.76
C TYR A 14 -5.71 -5.61 -14.42
N PHE A 15 -6.91 -6.18 -14.27
CA PHE A 15 -7.29 -7.41 -14.96
C PHE A 15 -7.43 -7.22 -16.47
N ASP A 16 -8.03 -6.12 -16.92
CA ASP A 16 -8.16 -5.80 -18.34
C ASP A 16 -6.77 -5.66 -19.01
N ASP A 17 -5.81 -5.07 -18.28
CA ASP A 17 -4.42 -4.89 -18.74
C ASP A 17 -3.60 -6.20 -18.74
N MET A 18 -4.00 -7.22 -17.97
CA MET A 18 -3.26 -8.49 -17.84
C MET A 18 -3.52 -9.51 -18.97
N GLY A 19 -4.58 -9.31 -19.77
CA GLY A 19 -4.94 -10.22 -20.86
C GLY A 19 -5.22 -11.66 -20.36
N GLU A 20 -4.66 -12.67 -21.03
CA GLU A 20 -4.90 -14.09 -20.71
C GLU A 20 -4.00 -14.65 -19.60
N THR A 21 -3.06 -13.85 -19.08
CA THR A 21 -2.11 -14.33 -18.06
C THR A 21 -2.76 -14.30 -16.68
N GLN A 22 -3.01 -15.48 -16.09
CA GLN A 22 -3.51 -15.53 -14.72
C GLN A 22 -2.41 -15.11 -13.73
N PRO A 23 -2.66 -14.10 -12.89
CA PRO A 23 -1.70 -13.74 -11.85
C PRO A 23 -1.68 -14.79 -10.74
N ASP A 24 -0.55 -15.48 -10.61
CA ASP A 24 -0.25 -16.25 -9.40
C ASP A 24 -0.11 -15.30 -8.20
N ASN A 25 -0.75 -15.66 -7.08
CA ASN A 25 -0.68 -14.89 -5.82
C ASN A 25 -1.18 -13.44 -5.91
N LEU A 26 -2.18 -13.16 -6.76
CA LEU A 26 -2.75 -11.82 -6.95
C LEU A 26 -3.08 -11.09 -5.65
N HIS A 27 -3.70 -11.77 -4.68
CA HIS A 27 -4.03 -11.17 -3.40
C HIS A 27 -2.79 -10.60 -2.71
N LYS A 28 -1.69 -11.36 -2.66
CA LYS A 28 -0.44 -10.92 -2.04
C LYS A 28 0.17 -9.74 -2.80
N LEU A 29 0.15 -9.79 -4.14
CA LEU A 29 0.65 -8.71 -4.99
C LEU A 29 -0.09 -7.41 -4.73
N VAL A 30 -1.43 -7.44 -4.82
CA VAL A 30 -2.27 -6.25 -4.63
C VAL A 30 -2.12 -5.69 -3.22
N MET A 31 -2.19 -6.55 -2.19
CA MET A 31 -2.08 -6.08 -0.81
C MET A 31 -0.71 -5.46 -0.51
N ASN A 32 0.38 -6.03 -1.06
CA ASN A 32 1.71 -5.46 -0.91
C ASN A 32 1.83 -4.09 -1.58
N GLU A 33 1.30 -3.93 -2.79
CA GLU A 33 1.39 -2.68 -3.54
C GLU A 33 0.57 -1.56 -2.90
N VAL A 34 -0.63 -1.90 -2.42
CA VAL A 34 -1.50 -0.98 -1.67
C VAL A 34 -0.83 -0.58 -0.35
N GLU A 35 -0.27 -1.53 0.39
CA GLU A 35 0.38 -1.26 1.67
C GLU A 35 1.63 -0.37 1.49
N ARG A 36 2.45 -0.65 0.48
CA ARG A 36 3.62 0.17 0.13
C ARG A 36 3.20 1.61 -0.20
N SER A 37 2.24 1.78 -1.11
CA SER A 37 1.75 3.10 -1.56
C SER A 37 1.15 3.90 -0.40
N LEU A 38 0.40 3.24 0.48
CA LEU A 38 -0.19 3.86 1.66
C LEU A 38 0.90 4.37 2.61
N ILE A 39 1.91 3.54 2.91
CA ILE A 39 3.00 3.90 3.84
C ILE A 39 3.83 5.04 3.29
N GLU A 40 4.22 4.97 2.02
CA GLU A 40 4.99 6.02 1.34
C GLU A 40 4.24 7.36 1.38
N THR A 41 2.96 7.36 1.00
CA THR A 41 2.14 8.58 0.99
C THR A 41 2.01 9.19 2.38
N VAL A 42 1.82 8.36 3.42
CA VAL A 42 1.71 8.86 4.80
C VAL A 42 3.05 9.32 5.36
N LEU A 43 4.16 8.67 5.00
CA LEU A 43 5.50 9.16 5.37
C LEU A 43 5.78 10.53 4.76
N VAL A 44 5.47 10.73 3.48
CA VAL A 44 5.60 12.04 2.82
C VAL A 44 4.72 13.07 3.52
N HIS A 45 3.45 12.74 3.79
CA HIS A 45 2.53 13.64 4.51
C HIS A 45 2.99 13.96 5.94
N ALA A 46 3.76 13.08 6.56
CA ALA A 46 4.36 13.27 7.88
C ALA A 46 5.77 13.89 7.83
N ASP A 47 6.23 14.38 6.68
CA ASP A 47 7.58 14.93 6.48
C ASP A 47 8.69 13.94 6.91
N GLY A 48 8.49 12.65 6.67
CA GLY A 48 9.39 11.57 7.08
C GLY A 48 9.33 11.19 8.56
N ASN A 49 8.50 11.86 9.37
CA ASN A 49 8.36 11.55 10.80
C ASN A 49 7.62 10.22 11.01
N GLN A 50 8.38 9.15 11.23
CA GLN A 50 7.83 7.81 11.45
C GLN A 50 6.90 7.71 12.68
N SER A 51 7.09 8.51 13.73
CA SER A 51 6.19 8.46 14.89
C SER A 51 4.80 9.01 14.52
N ARG A 52 4.77 10.16 13.84
CA ARG A 52 3.53 10.78 13.35
C ARG A 52 2.85 9.92 12.28
N ALA A 53 3.61 9.36 11.35
CA ALA A 53 3.09 8.45 10.33
C ALA A 53 2.48 7.18 10.96
N ALA A 54 3.11 6.61 11.99
CA ALA A 54 2.60 5.43 12.68
C ALA A 54 1.27 5.72 13.40
N GLU A 55 1.14 6.90 14.01
CA GLU A 55 -0.11 7.38 14.61
C GLU A 55 -1.22 7.53 13.56
N MET A 56 -0.95 8.19 12.42
CA MET A 56 -1.90 8.33 11.31
C MET A 56 -2.36 6.99 10.74
N LEU A 57 -1.44 6.02 10.63
CA LEU A 57 -1.72 4.68 10.14
C LEU A 57 -2.40 3.78 11.19
N GLY A 58 -2.46 4.20 12.46
CA GLY A 58 -3.01 3.38 13.54
C GLY A 58 -2.19 2.12 13.85
N ILE A 59 -0.87 2.15 13.62
CA ILE A 59 0.04 1.03 13.88
C ILE A 59 1.17 1.45 14.84
N THR A 60 1.84 0.48 15.45
CA THR A 60 3.01 0.80 16.26
C THR A 60 4.16 1.32 15.38
N ARG A 61 5.01 2.20 15.94
CA ARG A 61 6.24 2.66 15.27
C ARG A 61 7.14 1.49 14.87
N THR A 62 7.22 0.44 15.67
CA THR A 62 8.00 -0.78 15.35
C THR A 62 7.44 -1.47 14.11
N THR A 63 6.12 -1.61 14.02
CA THR A 63 5.46 -2.17 12.84
C THR A 63 5.74 -1.33 11.60
N LEU A 64 5.60 0.00 11.70
CA LEU A 64 5.91 0.90 10.59
C LEU A 64 7.37 0.73 10.14
N ARG A 65 8.33 0.86 11.05
CA ARG A 65 9.77 0.70 10.75
C ARG A 65 10.09 -0.61 10.03
N ASN A 66 9.48 -1.71 10.45
CA ASN A 66 9.68 -3.01 9.79
C ASN A 66 9.11 -3.03 8.35
N ARG A 67 8.00 -2.33 8.13
CA ARG A 67 7.39 -2.19 6.79
C ARG A 67 8.19 -1.25 5.89
N VAL A 68 8.68 -0.12 6.41
CA VAL A 68 9.55 0.81 5.64
C VAL A 68 10.80 0.07 5.12
N ARG A 69 11.45 -0.73 5.98
CA ARG A 69 12.55 -1.62 5.57
C ARG A 69 12.14 -2.67 4.55
N ARG A 70 10.99 -3.33 4.76
CA ARG A 70 10.47 -4.35 3.83
C ARG A 70 10.26 -3.78 2.43
N TYR A 71 9.77 -2.55 2.35
CA TYR A 71 9.45 -1.87 1.08
C TYR A 71 10.57 -0.98 0.56
N GLN A 72 11.72 -0.93 1.27
CA GLN A 72 12.88 -0.11 0.90
C GLN A 72 12.50 1.37 0.74
N LEU A 73 11.77 1.91 1.72
CA LEU A 73 11.33 3.30 1.81
C LEU A 73 12.19 4.13 2.81
N ASP A 74 13.32 3.58 3.22
CA ASP A 74 14.27 4.17 4.19
C ASP A 74 15.18 5.22 3.53
#